data_AF-A0A1F9DHU3-F1
#
_entry.id   AF-A0A1F9DHU3-F1
#
_cell.length_a   1.000
_cell.length_b   1.000
_cell.length_c   1.000
_cell.angle_alpha   90.00
_cell.angle_beta   90.00
_cell.angle_gamma   90.00
#
_symmetry.space_group_name_H-M   'P 1'
#
loop_
_entity.id
_entity.type
_entity.pdbx_description
1 polymer ?
#
loop_
_entity_poly.entity_id
_entity_poly.type
_entity_poly.pdbx_seq_one_letter_code
_entity_poly.pdbx_strand_id
1 'polypeptide(L)' 'MVVQSASNFTCSITITKDGIEANAKSIMGLLLLAAAQGSKVVVRAVGADARQAITAIGKLIEEQFGEEEHATRQR' A
#
# COMPACT_ATOMS: atom_id res chain seq x y z
N MET A 1 -8.27 1.36 -0.75
CA MET A 1 -7.62 2.18 -1.80
C MET A 1 -6.36 1.54 -2.40
N VAL A 2 -5.43 0.99 -1.60
CA VAL A 2 -4.24 0.27 -2.13
C VAL A 2 -4.60 -0.84 -3.11
N VAL A 3 -5.53 -1.73 -2.73
CA VAL A 3 -5.95 -2.87 -3.57
C VAL A 3 -6.50 -2.41 -4.92
N GLN A 4 -7.35 -1.37 -4.92
CA GLN A 4 -7.92 -0.83 -6.14
C GLN A 4 -6.84 -0.23 -7.05
N SER A 5 -5.92 0.56 -6.49
CA SER A 5 -4.80 1.13 -7.26
C SER A 5 -3.89 0.03 -7.82
N ALA A 6 -3.50 -0.94 -6.99
CA ALA A 6 -2.65 -2.06 -7.40
C ALA A 6 -3.30 -2.94 -8.48
N SER A 7 -4.62 -3.09 -8.47
CA SER A 7 -5.36 -3.93 -9.43
C SER A 7 -5.38 -3.34 -10.85
N ASN A 8 -5.09 -2.05 -11.01
CA ASN A 8 -5.02 -1.39 -12.31
C ASN A 8 -3.73 -1.71 -13.09
N PHE A 9 -2.75 -2.33 -12.44
CA PHE A 9 -1.48 -2.69 -13.05
C PHE A 9 -1.44 -4.19 -13.37
N THR A 10 -0.67 -4.55 -14.38
CA THR A 10 -0.44 -5.93 -14.82
C THR A 10 0.72 -6.59 -14.05
N CYS A 11 1.70 -5.82 -13.60
CA CYS A 11 2.82 -6.32 -12.79
C CYS A 11 2.36 -6.96 -11.48
N SER A 12 3.18 -7.85 -10.94
CA SER A 12 3.04 -8.30 -9.56
C SER A 12 3.49 -7.18 -8.62
N ILE A 13 2.74 -6.95 -7.53
CA ILE A 13 3.05 -5.94 -6.51
C ILE A 13 2.94 -6.59 -5.15
N THR A 14 4.01 -6.52 -4.37
CA THR A 14 4.09 -7.07 -3.01
C THR A 14 4.49 -5.98 -2.02
N ILE A 15 3.86 -6.00 -0.85
CA ILE A 15 4.19 -5.11 0.27
C ILE A 15 4.69 -5.98 1.41
N THR A 16 5.86 -5.64 1.96
CA THR A 16 6.49 -6.36 3.07
C THR A 16 6.60 -5.46 4.29
N LYS A 17 6.22 -5.97 5.45
CA LYS A 17 6.43 -5.33 6.76
C LYS A 17 6.90 -6.38 7.74
N ASP A 18 7.98 -6.10 8.47
CA ASP A 18 8.50 -6.99 9.53
C ASP A 18 8.68 -8.47 9.08
N GLY A 19 9.09 -8.66 7.83
CA GLY A 19 9.28 -10.00 7.22
C GLY A 19 8.00 -10.66 6.70
N ILE A 20 6.83 -10.06 6.92
CA ILE A 20 5.54 -10.52 6.40
C ILE A 20 5.30 -9.87 5.05
N GLU A 21 5.22 -10.67 3.99
CA GLU A 21 4.94 -10.23 2.62
C GLU A 21 3.48 -10.51 2.26
N ALA A 22 2.81 -9.54 1.63
CA ALA A 22 1.49 -9.72 1.06
C ALA A 22 1.38 -9.18 -0.37
N ASN A 23 0.47 -9.77 -1.13
CA ASN A 23 0.09 -9.30 -2.45
C ASN A 23 -0.78 -8.03 -2.33
N ALA A 24 -0.33 -6.93 -2.92
CA ALA A 24 -1.02 -5.63 -2.86
C ALA A 24 -2.34 -5.61 -3.62
N LYS A 25 -2.61 -6.60 -4.49
CA LYS A 25 -3.87 -6.75 -5.24
C LYS A 25 -4.92 -7.61 -4.50
N SER A 26 -4.56 -8.20 -3.36
CA SER A 26 -5.49 -9.00 -2.55
C SER A 26 -5.75 -8.31 -1.22
N ILE A 27 -7.03 -7.98 -0.98
CA ILE A 27 -7.46 -7.37 0.27
C ILE A 27 -7.13 -8.24 1.49
N MET A 28 -7.26 -9.56 1.37
CA MET A 28 -6.98 -10.48 2.48
C MET A 28 -5.52 -10.42 2.93
N GLY A 29 -4.58 -10.31 1.99
CA GLY A 29 -3.16 -10.22 2.30
C GLY A 29 -2.79 -8.89 2.98
N LEU A 30 -3.40 -7.80 2.53
CA LEU A 30 -3.12 -6.47 3.09
C LEU A 30 -3.67 -6.27 4.50
N LEU A 31 -4.85 -6.82 4.80
CA LEU A 31 -5.41 -6.77 6.16
C LEU A 31 -4.49 -7.47 7.18
N LEU A 32 -3.81 -8.53 6.77
CA LEU A 32 -2.86 -9.27 7.62
C LEU A 32 -1.60 -8.46 7.95
N LEU A 33 -1.20 -7.52 7.09
CA LEU A 33 0.01 -6.73 7.28
C LEU A 33 -0.09 -5.74 8.44
N ALA A 34 -1.32 -5.40 8.88
CA ALA A 34 -1.59 -4.50 10.02
C ALA A 34 -0.64 -3.29 10.07
N ALA A 35 -0.43 -2.64 8.92
CA ALA A 35 0.48 -1.51 8.81
C ALA A 35 -0.19 -0.25 9.37
N ALA A 36 0.01 0.01 10.66
CA ALA A 36 -0.38 1.27 11.28
C ALA A 36 0.44 2.44 10.72
N GLN A 37 -0.09 3.67 10.84
CA GLN A 37 0.64 4.89 10.53
C GLN A 37 2.01 4.90 11.23
N GLY A 38 3.05 5.32 10.51
CA GLY A 38 4.43 5.28 11.00
C GLY A 38 5.14 3.94 10.81
N SER A 39 4.46 2.90 10.32
CA SER A 39 5.11 1.65 9.93
C SER A 39 6.03 1.86 8.73
N LYS A 40 7.20 1.20 8.74
CA LYS A 40 8.04 1.09 7.54
C LYS A 40 7.62 -0.14 6.76
N VAL A 41 7.41 0.04 5.46
CA VAL A 41 7.06 -1.04 4.53
C VAL A 41 7.99 -1.02 3.33
N VAL A 42 8.20 -2.17 2.73
CA VAL A 42 8.91 -2.32 1.46
C VAL A 42 7.91 -2.68 0.37
N VAL A 43 7.83 -1.84 -0.66
CA VAL A 43 7.00 -2.11 -1.83
C VAL A 43 7.89 -2.62 -2.95
N ARG A 44 7.56 -3.78 -3.51
CA ARG A 44 8.26 -4.37 -4.66
C ARG A 44 7.26 -4.61 -5.79
N ALA A 45 7.65 -4.26 -7.01
CA ALA A 45 6.86 -4.53 -8.19
C ALA A 45 7.71 -5.17 -9.28
N VAL A 46 7.17 -6.17 -9.98
CA VAL A 46 7.84 -6.91 -11.06
C VAL A 46 6.89 -7.10 -12.24
N GLY A 47 7.27 -6.56 -13.40
CA GLY A 47 6.48 -6.60 -14.63
C GLY A 47 6.65 -5.33 -15.48
N ALA A 48 5.94 -5.26 -16.60
CA ALA A 48 6.08 -4.21 -17.61
C ALA A 48 5.75 -2.79 -17.09
N ASP A 49 4.77 -2.68 -16.21
CA ASP A 49 4.31 -1.42 -15.60
C ASP A 49 4.79 -1.24 -14.14
N ALA A 50 5.76 -2.02 -13.69
CA ALA A 50 6.27 -2.01 -12.31
C ALA A 50 6.67 -0.61 -11.84
N ARG A 51 7.33 0.18 -12.69
CA ARG A 51 7.78 1.54 -12.34
C ARG A 51 6.60 2.50 -12.12
N GLN A 52 5.54 2.34 -12.90
CA GLN A 52 4.30 3.13 -12.75
C GLN A 52 3.56 2.71 -11.48
N ALA A 53 3.48 1.40 -11.23
CA ALA A 53 2.89 0.85 -10.01
C ALA A 53 3.57 1.35 -8.74
N ILE A 54 4.91 1.32 -8.68
CA ILE A 54 5.66 1.85 -7.52
C ILE A 54 5.34 3.32 -7.29
N THR A 55 5.33 4.13 -8.36
CA THR A 55 5.02 5.56 -8.25
C THR A 55 3.61 5.79 -7.70
N ALA A 56 2.61 5.09 -8.23
CA ALA A 56 1.22 5.24 -7.83
C ALA A 56 0.98 4.77 -6.39
N ILE A 57 1.54 3.64 -6.01
CA ILE A 57 1.40 3.09 -4.64
C ILE A 57 2.16 3.96 -3.63
N GLY A 58 3.36 4.45 -3.99
CA GLY A 58 4.13 5.37 -3.15
C GLY A 58 3.35 6.65 -2.83
N LYS A 59 2.83 7.33 -3.87
CA LYS A 59 2.00 8.53 -3.69
C LYS A 59 0.80 8.28 -2.78
N LEU A 60 0.10 7.16 -2.99
CA LEU A 60 -1.08 6.81 -2.22
C LEU A 60 -0.76 6.56 -0.74
N ILE A 61 0.44 6.05 -0.41
CA ILE A 61 0.91 5.92 0.97
C ILE A 61 1.32 7.28 1.55
N GLU A 62 2.02 8.12 0.77
CA GLU A 62 2.44 9.47 1.18
C GLU A 62 1.24 10.39 1.46
N GLU A 63 0.17 10.27 0.66
CA GLU A 63 -1.09 11.00 0.80
C GLU A 63 -2.01 10.39 1.88
N GLN A 64 -1.51 9.49 2.73
CA GLN A 64 -2.26 8.82 3.80
C GLN A 64 -3.59 8.22 3.29
N PHE A 65 -3.53 7.57 2.13
CA PHE A 65 -4.69 6.94 1.49
C PHE A 65 -5.84 7.92 1.19
N GLY A 66 -5.62 9.24 1.18
CA GLY A 66 -6.68 10.23 0.97
C GLY A 66 -7.70 10.28 2.12
N GLU A 67 -7.36 9.75 3.30
CA GLU A 67 -8.19 9.89 4.50
C GLU A 67 -7.97 11.31 5.05
N GLU A 68 -9.03 12.13 5.07
CA GLU A 68 -8.97 13.42 5.77
C GLU A 68 -8.66 13.14 7.25
N GLU A 69 -7.66 13.83 7.78
CA GLU A 69 -7.26 13.72 9.17
C GLU A 69 -8.42 14.19 10.06
N HIS A 70 -9.28 13.26 10.50
CA HIS A 70 -10.19 13.49 11.61
C HIS A 70 -9.34 13.54 12.89
N ALA A 71 -8.64 14.66 13.08
CA ALA A 71 -7.98 15.01 14.32
C ALA A 71 -9.05 15.07 15.41
N THR A 72 -9.23 13.96 16.13
CA THR A 72 -9.95 13.95 17.41
C THR A 72 -9.04 14.64 18.43
N ARG A 73 -9.03 15.97 18.41
CA ARG A 73 -8.78 16.78 19.60
C ARG A 73 -10.13 17.03 20.25
N GLN A 74 -10.38 16.31 21.34
CA GLN A 74 -11.24 16.77 22.44
C GLN A 74 -11.14 15.80 23.61
N ARG A 75 -10.16 16.03 24.48
CA ARG A 75 -10.32 15.98 25.94
C ARG A 75 -9.51 17.13 26.54
#